data_AF-A0A1Q3E0H1-F1
#
_entry.id   AF-A0A1Q3E0H1-F1
#
_cell.length_a   1.000
_cell.length_b   1.000
_cell.length_c   1.000
_cell.angle_alpha   90.00
_cell.angle_beta   90.00
_cell.angle_gamma   90.00
#
_symmetry.space_group_name_H-M   'P 1'
#
loop_
_entity.id
_entity.type
_entity.pdbx_description
1 polymer ?
#
loop_
_entity_poly.entity_id
_entity_poly.type
_entity_poly.pdbx_seq_one_letter_code
_entity_poly.pdbx_strand_id
1 'polypeptide(L)'
;MRGKPQEDRTLDAFADLILETSRHFPRITANFMVSSTLNFVNALLLEDQTQGLKFSTHASNYPAFSRIMSGLSELYALAIFPSMETPLESFIQALPTLMAFIVNVNDILSFYKEELYGETVNQISLLALCRDRSKSHAFHSLIHETVEAHEKIIRILEPDREALDAYKEFARGYVEFHVSLDSRYRLNELEFQPVLSIL
;
A
#
# COMPACT_ATOMS: atom_id res chain seq x y z
N MET A 1 21.46 1.24 20.24
CA MET A 1 21.20 -0.21 20.05
C MET A 1 22.52 -0.97 20.20
N ARG A 2 22.53 -2.17 20.80
CA ARG A 2 23.77 -2.92 21.11
C ARG A 2 24.30 -3.80 19.97
N GLY A 3 23.69 -3.74 18.77
CA GLY A 3 24.09 -4.54 17.60
C GLY A 3 24.02 -6.05 17.83
N LYS A 4 23.18 -6.50 18.77
CA LYS A 4 22.96 -7.92 19.03
C LYS A 4 21.90 -8.46 18.07
N PRO A 5 21.97 -9.75 17.72
CA PRO A 5 20.87 -10.44 17.04
C PRO A 5 19.55 -10.26 17.79
N GLN A 6 18.46 -10.26 17.04
CA GLN A 6 17.10 -10.42 17.53
C GLN A 6 16.94 -11.79 18.21
N GLU A 7 15.91 -11.93 19.04
CA GLU A 7 15.67 -13.18 19.79
C GLU A 7 15.11 -14.30 18.90
N ASP A 8 14.50 -13.94 17.77
CA ASP A 8 13.92 -14.86 16.78
C ASP A 8 14.65 -14.78 15.44
N ARG A 9 14.87 -15.95 14.81
CA ARG A 9 15.63 -16.06 13.55
C ARG A 9 14.93 -15.37 12.37
N THR A 10 13.60 -15.31 12.38
CA THR A 10 12.83 -14.60 11.35
C THR A 10 13.02 -13.11 11.49
N LEU A 11 13.04 -12.60 12.74
CA LEU A 11 13.30 -11.20 13.03
C LEU A 11 14.74 -10.80 12.71
N ASP A 12 15.71 -11.71 12.90
CA ASP A 12 17.09 -11.51 12.42
C ASP A 12 17.14 -11.38 10.90
N ALA A 13 16.56 -12.34 10.17
CA ALA A 13 16.53 -12.30 8.71
C ALA A 13 15.79 -11.05 8.18
N PHE A 14 14.74 -10.63 8.87
CA PHE A 14 14.02 -9.40 8.57
C PHE A 14 14.89 -8.15 8.80
N ALA A 15 15.62 -8.08 9.91
CA ALA A 15 16.56 -7.00 10.18
C ALA A 15 17.68 -6.95 9.14
N ASP A 16 18.23 -8.10 8.75
CA ASP A 16 19.23 -8.19 7.69
C ASP A 16 18.69 -7.63 6.37
N LEU A 17 17.49 -8.06 5.94
CA LEU A 17 16.84 -7.58 4.71
C LEU A 17 16.65 -6.05 4.72
N ILE A 18 16.23 -5.48 5.86
CA ILE A 18 16.05 -4.03 6.01
C ILE A 18 17.39 -3.29 5.84
N LEU A 19 18.50 -3.85 6.36
CA LEU A 19 19.83 -3.25 6.21
C LEU A 19 20.32 -3.25 4.76
N GLU A 20 19.89 -4.23 3.96
CA GLU A 20 20.24 -4.31 2.53
C GLU A 20 19.64 -3.17 1.70
N THR A 21 18.57 -2.51 2.16
CA THR A 21 18.01 -1.34 1.46
C THR A 21 19.06 -0.27 1.14
N SER A 22 20.01 -0.05 2.04
CA SER A 22 21.12 0.90 1.85
C SER A 22 22.10 0.53 0.73
N ARG A 23 22.10 -0.74 0.28
CA ARG A 23 22.91 -1.22 -0.84
C ARG A 23 22.22 -0.99 -2.19
N HIS A 24 20.89 -0.86 -2.19
CA HIS A 24 20.06 -0.80 -3.40
C HIS A 24 19.37 0.55 -3.61
N PHE A 25 19.19 1.35 -2.56
CA PHE A 25 18.52 2.65 -2.61
C PHE A 25 19.39 3.79 -2.06
N PRO A 26 19.32 5.00 -2.65
CA PRO A 26 20.02 6.17 -2.12
C PRO A 26 19.73 6.37 -0.63
N ARG A 27 20.70 6.91 0.13
CA ARG A 27 20.63 7.00 1.61
C ARG A 27 19.30 7.52 2.13
N ILE A 28 18.77 8.59 1.53
CA ILE A 28 17.51 9.20 1.95
C ILE A 28 16.31 8.26 1.72
N THR A 29 16.25 7.60 0.55
CA THR A 29 15.25 6.59 0.21
C THR A 29 15.34 5.38 1.12
N ALA A 30 16.54 4.83 1.32
CA ALA A 30 16.76 3.72 2.25
C ALA A 30 16.30 4.05 3.67
N ASN A 31 16.59 5.26 4.17
CA ASN A 31 16.14 5.70 5.49
C ASN A 31 14.61 5.76 5.61
N PHE A 32 13.91 6.22 4.57
CA PHE A 32 12.44 6.17 4.53
C PHE A 32 11.94 4.73 4.56
N MET A 33 12.51 3.83 3.74
CA MET A 33 12.12 2.42 3.72
C MET A 33 12.32 1.73 5.07
N VAL A 34 13.46 1.96 5.74
CA VAL A 34 13.73 1.47 7.10
C VAL A 34 12.68 2.01 8.08
N SER A 35 12.39 3.31 8.01
CA SER A 35 11.40 3.96 8.89
C SER A 35 9.99 3.40 8.69
N SER A 36 9.56 3.24 7.43
CA SER A 36 8.29 2.62 7.05
C SER A 36 8.18 1.19 7.61
N THR A 37 9.28 0.44 7.54
CA THR A 37 9.31 -0.95 8.05
C THR A 37 9.22 -1.01 9.57
N LEU A 38 9.89 -0.11 10.29
CA LEU A 38 9.76 -0.01 11.74
C LEU A 38 8.34 0.42 12.15
N ASN A 39 7.72 1.33 11.40
CA ASN A 39 6.31 1.70 11.59
C ASN A 39 5.38 0.51 11.43
N PHE A 40 5.63 -0.36 10.45
CA PHE A 40 4.87 -1.60 10.27
C PHE A 40 4.97 -2.53 11.48
N VAL A 41 6.17 -2.77 12.01
CA VAL A 41 6.35 -3.57 13.23
C VAL A 41 5.60 -2.97 14.41
N ASN A 42 5.67 -1.64 14.58
CA ASN A 42 4.91 -0.94 15.62
C ASN A 42 3.41 -1.06 15.41
N ALA A 43 2.93 -1.06 14.17
CA ALA A 43 1.53 -1.21 13.84
C ALA A 43 1.00 -2.60 14.22
N LEU A 44 1.76 -3.67 13.92
CA LEU A 44 1.41 -5.03 14.33
C LEU A 44 1.31 -5.16 15.85
N LEU A 45 2.26 -4.57 16.59
CA LEU A 45 2.22 -4.55 18.05
C LEU A 45 1.03 -3.72 18.58
N LEU A 46 0.71 -2.60 17.92
CA LEU A 46 -0.44 -1.78 18.28
C LEU A 46 -1.76 -2.53 18.04
N GLU A 47 -1.90 -3.24 16.91
CA GLU A 47 -3.07 -4.06 16.60
C GLU A 47 -3.26 -5.16 17.65
N ASP A 48 -2.19 -5.85 18.06
CA ASP A 48 -2.22 -6.84 19.14
C ASP A 48 -2.64 -6.23 20.49
N GLN A 49 -2.04 -5.10 20.87
CA GLN A 49 -2.33 -4.41 22.13
C GLN A 49 -3.71 -3.76 22.20
N THR A 50 -4.32 -3.47 21.06
CA THR A 50 -5.63 -2.80 20.96
C THR A 50 -6.77 -3.76 20.61
N GLN A 51 -6.54 -5.08 20.68
CA GLN A 51 -7.60 -6.06 20.50
C GLN A 51 -8.74 -5.81 21.50
N GLY A 52 -9.97 -5.69 20.98
CA GLY A 52 -11.17 -5.41 21.77
C GLY A 52 -11.32 -3.95 22.23
N LEU A 53 -10.42 -3.04 21.82
CA LEU A 53 -10.55 -1.61 22.09
C LEU A 53 -11.81 -1.06 21.41
N LYS A 54 -12.62 -0.33 22.19
CA LYS A 54 -13.74 0.44 21.64
C LYS A 54 -13.20 1.76 21.08
N PHE A 55 -13.20 1.90 19.76
CA PHE A 55 -12.78 3.14 19.12
C PHE A 55 -13.76 4.27 19.42
N SER A 56 -13.21 5.45 19.74
CA SER A 56 -14.00 6.67 19.90
C SER A 56 -14.58 7.09 18.55
N THR A 57 -15.86 7.47 18.54
CA THR A 57 -16.51 8.06 17.37
C THR A 57 -15.89 9.39 16.94
N HIS A 58 -15.08 10.02 17.81
CA HIS A 58 -14.34 11.24 17.52
C HIS A 58 -12.92 11.00 16.98
N ALA A 59 -12.44 9.74 16.91
CA ALA A 59 -11.11 9.40 16.42
C ALA A 59 -11.08 9.26 14.89
N SER A 60 -11.61 10.24 14.16
CA SER A 60 -11.81 10.18 12.70
C SER A 60 -10.53 9.98 11.89
N ASN A 61 -9.37 10.40 12.43
CA ASN A 61 -8.07 10.27 11.77
C ASN A 61 -7.37 8.93 12.06
N TYR A 62 -7.82 8.18 13.06
CA TYR A 62 -7.15 6.96 13.51
C TYR A 62 -7.12 5.86 12.42
N PRO A 63 -8.21 5.60 11.65
CA PRO A 63 -8.16 4.63 10.56
C PRO A 63 -7.08 4.93 9.52
N ALA A 64 -7.00 6.18 9.05
CA ALA A 64 -6.00 6.60 8.08
C ALA A 64 -4.58 6.47 8.64
N PHE A 65 -4.36 6.88 9.89
CA PHE A 65 -3.09 6.71 10.57
C PHE A 65 -2.69 5.23 10.69
N SER A 66 -3.58 4.37 11.17
CA SER A 66 -3.34 2.94 11.31
C SER A 66 -2.99 2.31 9.96
N ARG A 67 -3.70 2.67 8.88
CA ARG A 67 -3.43 2.16 7.53
C ARG A 67 -2.07 2.61 6.98
N ILE A 68 -1.66 3.86 7.23
CA ILE A 68 -0.32 4.35 6.85
C ILE A 68 0.76 3.58 7.60
N MET A 69 0.55 3.30 8.89
CA MET A 69 1.51 2.57 9.72
C MET A 69 1.64 1.09 9.29
N SER A 70 0.53 0.40 9.05
CA SER A 70 0.54 -1.06 8.76
C SER A 70 0.65 -1.41 7.26
N GLY A 71 0.45 -0.44 6.36
CA GLY A 71 0.34 -0.72 4.92
C GLY A 71 1.65 -0.88 4.16
N LEU A 72 2.81 -0.54 4.74
CA LEU A 72 4.12 -0.50 4.07
C LEU A 72 4.12 0.26 2.73
N SER A 73 3.14 1.15 2.51
CA SER A 73 2.92 1.79 1.21
C SER A 73 4.05 2.74 0.82
N GLU A 74 4.69 3.38 1.79
CA GLU A 74 5.89 4.20 1.56
C GLU A 74 7.06 3.32 1.07
N LEU A 75 7.31 2.17 1.71
CA LEU A 75 8.32 1.23 1.25
C LEU A 75 8.04 0.73 -0.16
N TYR A 76 6.81 0.29 -0.44
CA TYR A 76 6.45 -0.18 -1.78
C TYR A 76 6.59 0.91 -2.84
N ALA A 77 6.13 2.13 -2.54
CA ALA A 77 6.22 3.26 -3.47
C ALA A 77 7.67 3.66 -3.78
N LEU A 78 8.57 3.62 -2.79
CA LEU A 78 10.00 3.88 -3.00
C LEU A 78 10.68 2.75 -3.78
N ALA A 79 10.26 1.50 -3.56
CA ALA A 79 10.80 0.33 -4.25
C ALA A 79 10.48 0.30 -5.76
N ILE A 80 9.55 1.13 -6.25
CA ILE A 80 9.24 1.30 -7.68
C ILE A 80 10.44 1.86 -8.45
N PHE A 81 11.32 2.62 -7.80
CA PHE A 81 12.41 3.35 -8.45
C PHE A 81 13.81 2.82 -8.03
N PRO A 82 14.13 1.52 -8.25
CA PRO A 82 15.25 0.86 -7.57
C PRO A 82 16.63 1.08 -8.21
N SER A 83 16.90 2.25 -8.79
CA SER A 83 18.26 2.58 -9.24
C SER A 83 18.90 3.61 -8.32
N MET A 84 20.18 3.41 -7.99
CA MET A 84 21.05 4.49 -7.46
C MET A 84 21.04 5.73 -8.37
N GLU A 85 20.67 5.53 -9.63
CA GLU A 85 20.74 6.53 -10.70
C GLU A 85 19.42 7.30 -10.86
N THR A 86 18.29 6.81 -10.33
CA THR A 86 17.03 7.55 -10.39
C THR A 86 17.06 8.70 -9.38
N PRO A 87 17.05 9.97 -9.81
CA PRO A 87 17.10 11.10 -8.90
C PRO A 87 15.85 11.16 -8.02
N LEU A 88 16.02 11.51 -6.74
CA LEU A 88 14.90 11.59 -5.79
C LEU A 88 13.83 12.59 -6.28
N GLU A 89 14.28 13.72 -6.82
CA GLU A 89 13.44 14.79 -7.36
C GLU A 89 12.51 14.33 -8.49
N SER A 90 12.87 13.27 -9.20
CA SER A 90 12.08 12.73 -10.32
C SER A 90 10.77 12.08 -9.87
N PHE A 91 10.68 11.60 -8.62
CA PHE A 91 9.50 10.86 -8.15
C PHE A 91 8.97 11.29 -6.78
N ILE A 92 9.76 12.00 -5.95
CA ILE A 92 9.39 12.26 -4.55
C ILE A 92 8.08 13.05 -4.39
N GLN A 93 7.76 13.93 -5.34
CA GLN A 93 6.48 14.65 -5.33
C GLN A 93 5.28 13.74 -5.61
N ALA A 94 5.48 12.61 -6.30
CA ALA A 94 4.46 11.60 -6.53
C ALA A 94 4.28 10.68 -5.31
N LEU A 95 5.25 10.58 -4.39
CA LEU A 95 5.27 9.61 -3.29
C LEU A 95 3.96 9.56 -2.48
N PRO A 96 3.37 10.68 -2.00
CA PRO A 96 2.10 10.61 -1.26
C PRO A 96 0.94 10.06 -2.09
N THR A 97 0.91 10.37 -3.39
CA THR A 97 -0.14 9.89 -4.30
C THR A 97 0.08 8.41 -4.65
N LEU A 98 1.33 7.97 -4.82
CA LEU A 98 1.71 6.57 -4.98
C LEU A 98 1.29 5.73 -3.78
N MET A 99 1.56 6.20 -2.56
CA MET A 99 1.15 5.51 -1.34
C MET A 99 -0.37 5.30 -1.27
N ALA A 100 -1.15 6.34 -1.60
CA ALA A 100 -2.60 6.24 -1.66
C ALA A 100 -3.06 5.27 -2.75
N PHE A 101 -2.46 5.33 -3.95
CA PHE A 101 -2.76 4.40 -5.03
C PHE A 101 -2.51 2.93 -4.62
N ILE A 102 -1.36 2.63 -4.02
CA ILE A 102 -0.98 1.27 -3.60
C ILE A 102 -1.96 0.70 -2.56
N VAL A 103 -2.31 1.51 -1.56
CA VAL A 103 -3.28 1.15 -0.52
C VAL A 103 -4.65 0.90 -1.15
N ASN A 104 -5.14 1.84 -1.95
CA ASN A 104 -6.47 1.75 -2.51
C ASN A 104 -6.62 0.59 -3.48
N VAL A 105 -5.63 0.35 -4.35
CA VAL A 105 -5.65 -0.81 -5.26
C VAL A 105 -5.70 -2.12 -4.47
N ASN A 106 -4.93 -2.22 -3.39
CA ASN A 106 -5.00 -3.39 -2.52
C ASN A 106 -6.39 -3.56 -1.93
N ASP A 107 -6.96 -2.50 -1.32
CA ASP A 107 -8.28 -2.55 -0.68
C ASP A 107 -9.41 -2.83 -1.68
N ILE A 108 -9.32 -2.31 -2.90
CA ILE A 108 -10.29 -2.58 -3.98
C ILE A 108 -10.22 -4.06 -4.41
N LEU A 109 -9.02 -4.56 -4.65
CA LEU A 109 -8.81 -5.92 -5.18
C LEU A 109 -8.89 -7.00 -4.09
N SER A 110 -8.75 -6.65 -2.82
CA SER A 110 -9.00 -7.54 -1.69
C SER A 110 -10.44 -7.53 -1.21
N PHE A 111 -11.25 -6.53 -1.57
CA PHE A 111 -12.62 -6.38 -1.03
C PHE A 111 -13.47 -7.65 -1.18
N TYR A 112 -13.35 -8.36 -2.31
CA TYR A 112 -14.12 -9.59 -2.53
C TYR A 112 -13.79 -10.68 -1.50
N LYS A 113 -12.50 -10.98 -1.27
CA LYS A 113 -12.09 -11.95 -0.26
C LYS A 113 -12.54 -11.53 1.14
N GLU A 114 -12.50 -10.22 1.43
CA GLU A 114 -12.84 -9.68 2.75
C GLU A 114 -14.32 -9.84 3.07
N GLU A 115 -15.19 -9.54 2.10
CA GLU A 115 -16.63 -9.78 2.26
C GLU A 115 -16.95 -11.28 2.38
N LEU A 116 -16.26 -12.15 1.63
CA LEU A 116 -16.42 -13.60 1.75
C LEU A 116 -16.03 -14.15 3.13
N TYR A 117 -15.00 -13.59 3.76
CA TYR A 117 -14.57 -13.96 5.10
C TYR A 117 -15.31 -13.23 6.22
N GLY A 118 -16.24 -12.32 5.88
CA GLY A 118 -16.95 -11.52 6.88
C GLY A 118 -16.04 -10.55 7.63
N GLU A 119 -14.93 -10.12 7.03
CA GLU A 119 -14.04 -9.12 7.61
C GLU A 119 -14.82 -7.79 7.75
N THR A 120 -14.92 -7.27 8.97
CA THR A 120 -15.66 -6.02 9.25
C THR A 120 -14.75 -4.82 9.50
N VAL A 121 -13.45 -5.06 9.67
CA VAL A 121 -12.41 -4.05 9.90
C VAL A 121 -11.52 -3.99 8.66
N ASN A 122 -12.06 -3.43 7.58
CA ASN A 122 -11.33 -3.12 6.36
C ASN A 122 -11.60 -1.66 5.94
N GLN A 123 -10.77 -1.12 5.05
CA GLN A 123 -10.82 0.29 4.67
C GLN A 123 -12.20 0.68 4.11
N ILE A 124 -12.82 -0.14 3.26
CA ILE A 124 -14.12 0.16 2.65
C ILE A 124 -15.24 0.17 3.70
N SER A 125 -15.23 -0.77 4.64
CA SER A 125 -16.18 -0.83 5.76
C SER A 125 -16.02 0.38 6.68
N LEU A 126 -14.79 0.78 6.98
CA LEU A 126 -14.48 1.96 7.78
C LEU A 126 -14.89 3.25 7.06
N LEU A 127 -14.61 3.38 5.76
CA LEU A 127 -15.03 4.53 4.95
C LEU A 127 -16.56 4.64 4.85
N ALA A 128 -17.25 3.51 4.67
CA ALA A 128 -18.71 3.46 4.66
C ALA A 128 -19.30 3.98 5.98
N LEU A 129 -18.75 3.51 7.11
CA LEU A 129 -19.14 3.96 8.45
C LEU A 129 -18.85 5.46 8.65
N CYS A 130 -17.62 5.91 8.36
CA CYS A 130 -17.21 7.30 8.57
C CYS A 130 -17.97 8.30 7.69
N ARG A 131 -18.37 7.89 6.47
CA ARG A 131 -19.10 8.75 5.53
C ARG A 131 -20.62 8.65 5.69
N ASP A 132 -21.13 7.79 6.57
CA ASP A 132 -22.55 7.45 6.68
C ASP A 132 -23.14 7.07 5.31
N ARG A 133 -22.49 6.10 4.64
CA ARG A 133 -22.84 5.60 3.31
C ARG A 133 -22.79 4.08 3.26
N SER A 134 -23.34 3.49 2.20
CA SER A 134 -23.22 2.05 1.98
C SER A 134 -21.78 1.66 1.60
N LYS A 135 -21.39 0.40 1.86
CA LYS A 135 -20.11 -0.16 1.40
C LYS A 135 -19.94 -0.05 -0.12
N SER A 136 -21.01 -0.28 -0.89
CA SER A 136 -21.00 -0.11 -2.35
C SER A 136 -20.66 1.34 -2.75
N HIS A 137 -21.24 2.34 -2.10
CA HIS A 137 -20.90 3.74 -2.38
C HIS A 137 -19.45 4.05 -2.00
N ALA A 138 -18.98 3.57 -0.84
CA ALA A 138 -17.58 3.74 -0.43
C ALA A 138 -16.60 3.07 -1.42
N PHE A 139 -16.93 1.87 -1.89
CA PHE A 139 -16.16 1.12 -2.89
C PHE A 139 -16.06 1.90 -4.22
N HIS A 140 -17.18 2.38 -4.76
CA HIS A 140 -17.17 3.19 -5.99
C HIS A 140 -16.38 4.49 -5.82
N SER A 141 -16.52 5.17 -4.67
CA SER A 141 -15.72 6.36 -4.38
C SER A 141 -14.22 6.05 -4.36
N LEU A 142 -13.82 4.94 -3.75
CA LEU A 142 -12.42 4.53 -3.68
C LEU A 142 -11.86 4.22 -5.07
N ILE A 143 -12.65 3.60 -5.95
CA ILE A 143 -12.28 3.39 -7.36
C ILE A 143 -12.02 4.73 -8.05
N HIS A 144 -12.93 5.71 -7.93
CA HIS A 144 -12.74 7.04 -8.51
C HIS A 144 -11.48 7.73 -7.98
N GLU A 145 -11.29 7.75 -6.65
CA GLU A 145 -10.10 8.31 -6.00
C GLU A 145 -8.80 7.62 -6.49
N THR A 146 -8.85 6.31 -6.77
CA THR A 146 -7.71 5.53 -7.26
C THR A 146 -7.38 5.84 -8.72
N VAL A 147 -8.38 5.99 -9.59
CA VAL A 147 -8.18 6.38 -10.99
C VAL A 147 -7.62 7.79 -11.07
N GLU A 148 -8.15 8.73 -10.27
CA GLU A 148 -7.62 10.10 -10.18
C GLU A 148 -6.17 10.11 -9.67
N ALA A 149 -5.85 9.29 -8.66
CA ALA A 149 -4.49 9.12 -8.18
C ALA A 149 -3.56 8.59 -9.28
N HIS A 150 -4.00 7.60 -10.05
CA HIS A 150 -3.24 7.04 -11.16
C HIS A 150 -2.90 8.09 -12.22
N GLU A 151 -3.89 8.87 -12.68
CA GLU A 151 -3.70 9.94 -13.65
C GLU A 151 -2.76 11.03 -13.12
N LYS A 152 -2.90 11.40 -11.84
CA LYS A 152 -2.06 12.40 -11.19
C LYS A 152 -0.60 11.94 -11.11
N ILE A 153 -0.35 10.68 -10.78
CA ILE A 153 1.02 10.12 -10.75
C ILE A 153 1.64 10.21 -12.14
N ILE A 154 0.91 9.82 -13.20
CA ILE A 154 1.40 9.93 -14.58
C ILE A 154 1.82 11.36 -14.91
N ARG A 155 1.00 12.36 -14.57
CA ARG A 155 1.32 13.78 -14.83
C ARG A 155 2.52 14.28 -14.02
N ILE A 156 2.68 13.84 -12.78
CA ILE A 156 3.82 14.23 -11.95
C ILE A 156 5.12 13.64 -12.50
N LEU A 157 5.08 12.39 -12.97
CA LEU A 157 6.25 11.68 -13.48
C LEU A 157 6.54 11.96 -14.96
N GLU A 158 5.62 12.59 -15.71
CA GLU A 158 5.78 12.91 -17.15
C GLU A 158 7.12 13.56 -17.53
N PRO A 159 7.71 14.48 -16.72
CA PRO A 159 9.01 15.07 -17.04
C PRO A 159 10.19 14.07 -17.03
N ASP A 160 10.08 12.95 -16.33
CA ASP A 160 11.11 11.91 -16.21
C ASP A 160 10.60 10.57 -16.75
N ARG A 161 11.04 10.24 -17.96
CA ARG A 161 10.56 9.05 -18.68
C ARG A 161 10.88 7.75 -17.95
N GLU A 162 12.05 7.64 -17.32
CA GLU A 162 12.46 6.41 -16.63
C GLU A 162 11.59 6.18 -15.40
N ALA A 163 11.33 7.23 -14.61
CA ALA A 163 10.43 7.16 -13.49
C ALA A 163 8.99 6.83 -13.94
N LEU A 164 8.50 7.46 -15.01
CA LEU A 164 7.17 7.18 -15.54
C LEU A 164 7.02 5.72 -16.01
N ASP A 165 8.00 5.20 -16.75
CA ASP A 165 7.98 3.83 -17.27
C ASP A 165 8.05 2.83 -16.10
N ALA A 166 8.89 3.05 -15.09
CA ALA A 166 8.96 2.23 -13.88
C ALA A 166 7.61 2.19 -13.13
N TYR A 167 6.94 3.33 -12.99
CA TYR A 167 5.62 3.38 -12.37
C TYR A 167 4.56 2.62 -13.18
N LYS A 168 4.54 2.75 -14.50
CA LYS A 168 3.56 2.04 -15.35
C LYS A 168 3.73 0.53 -15.27
N GLU A 169 4.97 0.05 -15.31
CA GLU A 169 5.27 -1.38 -15.12
C GLU A 169 4.85 -1.86 -13.73
N PHE A 170 5.13 -1.08 -12.68
CA PHE A 170 4.64 -1.38 -11.34
C PHE A 170 3.11 -1.45 -11.28
N ALA A 171 2.40 -0.43 -11.79
CA ALA A 171 0.94 -0.36 -11.72
C ALA A 171 0.29 -1.56 -12.42
N ARG A 172 0.80 -1.93 -13.60
CA ARG A 172 0.38 -3.12 -14.33
C ARG A 172 0.67 -4.40 -13.55
N GLY A 173 1.92 -4.60 -13.14
CA GLY A 173 2.35 -5.80 -12.42
C GLY A 173 1.64 -5.97 -11.08
N TYR A 174 1.32 -4.88 -10.39
CA TYR A 174 0.59 -4.91 -9.12
C TYR A 174 -0.85 -5.37 -9.29
N VAL A 175 -1.53 -4.95 -10.37
CA VAL A 175 -2.87 -5.47 -10.71
C VAL A 175 -2.78 -6.94 -11.15
N GLU A 176 -1.83 -7.29 -12.02
CA GLU A 176 -1.61 -8.67 -12.47
C GLU A 176 -1.33 -9.62 -11.28
N PHE A 177 -0.55 -9.19 -10.30
CA PHE A 177 -0.30 -9.93 -9.06
C PHE A 177 -1.59 -10.25 -8.31
N HIS A 178 -2.48 -9.27 -8.12
CA HIS A 178 -3.74 -9.48 -7.41
C HIS A 178 -4.69 -10.41 -8.17
N VAL A 179 -4.77 -10.25 -9.49
CA VAL A 179 -5.63 -11.07 -10.36
C VAL A 179 -5.12 -12.51 -10.49
N SER A 180 -3.80 -12.72 -10.42
CA SER A 180 -3.19 -14.05 -10.62
C SER A 180 -3.04 -14.86 -9.33
N LEU A 181 -3.05 -14.22 -8.16
CA LEU A 181 -2.87 -14.90 -6.87
C LEU A 181 -4.22 -15.39 -6.30
N ASP A 182 -4.83 -16.33 -7.01
CA ASP A 182 -6.17 -16.89 -6.72
C ASP A 182 -6.30 -17.42 -5.30
N SER A 183 -5.25 -18.08 -4.78
CA SER A 183 -5.25 -18.64 -3.43
C SER A 183 -5.43 -17.59 -2.32
N ARG A 184 -5.17 -16.31 -2.63
CA ARG A 184 -5.31 -15.20 -1.69
C ARG A 184 -6.53 -14.33 -2.01
N TYR A 185 -6.64 -13.83 -3.24
CA TYR A 185 -7.63 -12.80 -3.58
C TYR A 185 -8.91 -13.36 -4.19
N ARG A 186 -8.87 -14.60 -4.72
CA ARG A 186 -10.04 -15.33 -5.25
C ARG A 186 -10.80 -14.56 -6.34
N LEU A 187 -10.12 -13.68 -7.07
CA LEU A 187 -10.73 -12.84 -8.11
C LEU A 187 -11.14 -13.67 -9.33
N ASN A 188 -10.54 -14.84 -9.55
CA ASN A 188 -11.00 -15.82 -10.54
C ASN A 188 -12.44 -16.32 -10.33
N GLU A 189 -13.00 -16.17 -9.13
CA GLU A 189 -14.40 -16.49 -8.84
C GLU A 189 -15.37 -15.41 -9.33
N LEU A 190 -14.85 -14.22 -9.61
CA LEU A 190 -15.59 -13.15 -10.27
C LEU A 190 -15.52 -13.39 -11.77
N GLU A 191 -16.67 -13.60 -12.40
CA GLU A 191 -16.78 -13.64 -13.86
C GLU A 191 -16.53 -12.23 -14.43
N PHE A 192 -15.26 -11.84 -14.59
CA PHE A 192 -14.92 -10.61 -15.29
C PHE A 192 -15.30 -10.78 -16.76
N GLN A 193 -16.36 -10.09 -17.18
CA GLN A 193 -16.56 -9.90 -18.61
C GLN A 193 -15.41 -9.05 -19.13
N PRO A 194 -14.68 -9.49 -20.18
CA PRO A 194 -13.63 -8.69 -20.76
C PRO A 194 -14.22 -7.36 -21.23
N VAL A 195 -13.88 -6.27 -20.55
CA VAL A 195 -14.15 -4.92 -21.06
C VAL A 195 -13.17 -4.71 -22.19
N LEU A 196 -13.57 -5.11 -23.40
CA LEU A 196 -12.93 -4.66 -24.62
C LEU A 196 -12.90 -3.12 -24.60
N SER A 197 -11.73 -2.55 -24.83
CA SER A 197 -11.44 -1.13 -25.09
C SER A 197 -11.39 -0.16 -23.90
N ILE A 198 -10.33 -0.23 -23.07
CA ILE A 198 -9.60 0.98 -22.59
C ILE A 198 -8.12 0.62 -22.39
N LEU A 199 -7.39 0.43 -23.49
CA LEU A 199 -5.93 0.58 -23.57
C LEU A 199 -5.62 1.34 -24.86
#